data_AF-A0A967X4M7-F1
#
_entry.id   AF-A0A967X4M7-F1
#
_cell.length_a   1.000
_cell.length_b   1.000
_cell.length_c   1.000
_cell.angle_alpha   90.00
_cell.angle_beta   90.00
_cell.angle_gamma   90.00
#
_symmetry.space_group_name_H-M   'P 1'
#
loop_
_entity.id
_entity.type
_entity.pdbx_description
1 polymer ?
#
loop_
_entity_poly.entity_id
_entity_poly.type
_entity_poly.pdbx_seq_one_letter_code
_entity_poly.pdbx_strand_id
1 'polypeptide(L)'
;RVASDCTVAFEGRTYSVPFALVGQAVEVRGCARHVQILAGAAIVAAHPRGTPERIVLDPTHFEGPATDDVVAPVPLGRLGTRLAEIAAMAPEQRPLDLYAALAEVAR
;
A
#
# COMPACT_ATOMS: atom_id res chain seq x y z
N ARG A 1 -11.83 -7.39 9.19
CA ARG A 1 -12.43 -7.14 7.85
C ARG A 1 -11.56 -6.11 7.15
N VAL A 2 -11.31 -6.26 5.86
CA VAL A 2 -10.53 -5.30 5.06
C VAL A 2 -11.35 -4.05 4.80
N ALA A 3 -10.78 -2.88 5.07
CA ALA A 3 -11.41 -1.58 4.84
C ALA A 3 -11.42 -1.21 3.36
N SER A 4 -12.20 -0.17 3.00
CA SER A 4 -12.36 0.28 1.61
C SER A 4 -11.08 0.85 0.99
N ASP A 5 -10.12 1.26 1.81
CA ASP A 5 -8.79 1.71 1.39
C ASP A 5 -7.78 0.56 1.22
N CYS A 6 -8.27 -0.69 1.19
CA CYS A 6 -7.47 -1.90 1.06
C CYS A 6 -6.54 -2.14 2.27
N THR A 7 -6.96 -1.76 3.48
CA THR A 7 -6.13 -1.92 4.68
C THR A 7 -6.79 -2.67 5.84
N VAL A 8 -5.96 -3.10 6.78
CA VAL A 8 -6.36 -3.62 8.10
C VAL A 8 -5.50 -3.01 9.20
N ALA A 9 -6.10 -2.76 10.36
CA ALA A 9 -5.41 -2.25 11.54
C ALA A 9 -4.95 -3.40 12.46
N PHE A 10 -3.69 -3.37 12.90
CA PHE A 10 -3.14 -4.33 13.86
C PHE A 10 -1.96 -3.71 14.62
N GLU A 11 -1.88 -3.91 15.93
CA GLU A 11 -0.79 -3.38 16.79
C GLU A 11 -0.49 -1.89 16.59
N GLY A 12 -1.54 -1.07 16.46
CA GLY A 12 -1.43 0.38 16.28
C GLY A 12 -0.90 0.85 14.93
N ARG A 13 -0.80 -0.07 13.96
CA ARG A 13 -0.37 0.17 12.57
C ARG A 13 -1.46 -0.24 11.60
N THR A 14 -1.39 0.31 10.40
CA THR A 14 -2.25 -0.02 9.27
C THR A 14 -1.43 -0.72 8.20
N TYR A 15 -1.89 -1.88 7.76
CA TYR A 15 -1.22 -2.72 6.76
C TYR A 15 -2.10 -2.85 5.53
N SER A 16 -1.51 -2.67 4.35
CA SER A 16 -2.21 -2.92 3.08
C SER A 16 -2.49 -4.42 2.86
N VAL A 17 -3.54 -4.71 2.10
CA VAL A 17 -4.01 -6.03 1.69
C VAL A 17 -4.40 -5.93 0.21
N PRO A 18 -4.26 -6.99 -0.61
CA PRO A 18 -4.72 -6.96 -2.00
C PRO A 18 -6.16 -6.44 -2.11
N PHE A 19 -6.39 -5.48 -3.02
CA PHE A 19 -7.67 -4.79 -3.16
C PHE A 19 -8.85 -5.75 -3.40
N ALA A 20 -8.59 -6.89 -4.05
CA ALA A 20 -9.56 -7.94 -4.31
C ALA A 20 -10.25 -8.47 -3.03
N LEU A 21 -9.66 -8.24 -1.85
CA LEU A 21 -10.17 -8.68 -0.55
C LEU A 21 -10.92 -7.57 0.21
N VAL A 22 -11.12 -6.39 -0.37
CA VAL A 22 -11.90 -5.30 0.24
C VAL A 22 -13.26 -5.82 0.70
N GLY A 23 -13.65 -5.46 1.93
CA GLY A 23 -14.90 -5.92 2.54
C GLY A 23 -14.90 -7.36 3.03
N GLN A 24 -13.88 -8.17 2.72
CA GLN A 24 -13.79 -9.55 3.20
C GLN A 24 -13.21 -9.64 4.62
N ALA A 25 -13.56 -10.72 5.33
CA ALA A 25 -12.94 -11.04 6.61
C ALA A 25 -11.59 -11.72 6.36
N VAL A 26 -10.56 -11.27 7.08
CA VAL A 26 -9.21 -11.84 7.03
C VAL A 26 -8.72 -12.07 8.45
N GLU A 27 -7.86 -13.06 8.62
CA GLU A 27 -7.15 -13.30 9.87
C GLU A 27 -5.82 -12.55 9.86
N VAL A 28 -5.45 -11.93 10.98
CA VAL A 28 -4.17 -11.23 11.13
C VAL A 28 -3.35 -11.91 12.22
N ARG A 29 -2.15 -12.37 11.86
CA ARG A 29 -1.22 -13.05 12.77
C ARG A 29 0.02 -12.20 13.00
N GLY A 30 0.29 -11.88 14.27
CA GLY A 30 1.55 -11.26 14.68
C GLY A 30 2.63 -12.32 14.95
N CYS A 31 3.51 -12.57 13.99
CA CYS A 31 4.69 -13.43 14.16
C CYS A 31 5.86 -12.65 14.78
N ALA A 32 7.01 -13.30 14.99
CA ALA A 32 8.17 -12.67 15.61
C ALA A 32 8.70 -11.45 14.82
N ARG A 33 8.70 -11.52 13.49
CA ARG A 33 9.27 -10.47 12.60
C ARG A 33 8.28 -9.90 11.60
N HIS A 34 7.13 -10.55 11.44
CA HIS A 34 6.16 -10.21 10.40
C HIS A 34 4.75 -10.21 10.95
N VAL A 35 3.90 -9.40 10.33
CA VAL A 35 2.45 -9.50 10.41
C VAL A 35 1.99 -10.23 9.14
N GLN A 36 1.34 -11.37 9.30
CA GLN A 36 0.76 -12.13 8.20
C GLN A 36 -0.75 -11.88 8.14
N ILE A 37 -1.27 -11.73 6.93
CA ILE A 37 -2.69 -11.54 6.67
C ILE A 37 -3.15 -12.73 5.84
N LEU A 38 -4.21 -13.40 6.31
CA LEU A 38 -4.69 -14.64 5.70
C LEU A 38 -6.14 -14.51 5.26
N ALA A 39 -6.41 -15.01 4.05
CA ALA A 39 -7.75 -15.26 3.55
C ALA A 39 -7.97 -16.79 3.51
N GLY A 40 -8.74 -17.31 4.47
CA GLY A 40 -8.82 -18.75 4.71
C GLY A 40 -7.46 -19.33 5.11
N ALA A 41 -6.97 -20.32 4.35
CA ALA A 41 -5.68 -20.97 4.59
C ALA A 41 -4.50 -20.32 3.86
N ALA A 42 -4.75 -19.32 3.00
CA ALA A 42 -3.72 -18.69 2.19
C ALA A 42 -3.19 -17.41 2.86
N ILE A 43 -1.87 -17.25 2.91
CA ILE A 43 -1.23 -15.98 3.26
C ILE A 43 -1.31 -15.09 2.03
N VAL A 44 -2.04 -13.98 2.15
CA VAL A 44 -2.30 -13.03 1.05
C VAL A 44 -1.45 -11.77 1.15
N ALA A 45 -0.92 -11.47 2.33
CA ALA A 45 0.05 -10.40 2.53
C ALA A 45 0.95 -10.70 3.74
N ALA A 46 2.18 -10.21 3.70
CA ALA A 46 3.12 -10.27 4.81
C ALA A 46 3.88 -8.94 4.92
N HIS A 47 3.87 -8.35 6.10
CA HIS A 47 4.49 -7.06 6.38
C HIS A 47 5.53 -7.18 7.49
N PRO A 48 6.59 -6.35 7.52
CA PRO A 48 7.46 -6.26 8.69
C PRO A 48 6.67 -5.85 9.94
N ARG A 49 6.98 -6.45 11.09
CA ARG A 49 6.38 -6.11 12.39
C ARG A 49 7.28 -5.18 13.18
N GLY A 50 6.70 -4.24 13.92
CA GLY A 50 7.43 -3.32 14.78
C GLY A 50 8.13 -2.18 14.04
N THR A 51 7.61 -1.83 12.86
CA THR A 51 8.08 -0.70 12.05
C THR A 51 7.85 0.64 12.77
N PRO A 52 8.69 1.66 12.55
CA PRO A 52 8.39 3.03 12.94
C PRO A 52 7.22 3.62 12.13
N GLU A 53 7.03 3.18 10.89
CA GLU A 53 5.93 3.59 10.03
C GLU A 53 4.59 3.11 10.61
N ARG A 54 3.64 4.06 10.72
CA ARG A 54 2.26 3.75 11.16
C ARG A 54 1.40 3.15 10.06
N ILE A 55 1.77 3.38 8.81
CA ILE A 55 1.09 2.88 7.61
C ILE A 55 2.13 2.15 6.79
N VAL A 56 1.94 0.85 6.59
CA VAL A 56 2.86 -0.04 5.89
C VAL A 56 2.16 -0.55 4.63
N LEU A 57 2.55 -0.01 3.49
CA LEU A 57 1.94 -0.29 2.19
C LEU A 57 2.87 -1.12 1.32
N ASP A 58 2.28 -2.08 0.61
CA ASP A 58 2.87 -2.73 -0.55
C ASP A 58 2.13 -2.20 -1.79
N PRO A 59 2.81 -1.48 -2.71
CA PRO A 59 2.20 -0.97 -3.92
C PRO A 59 1.53 -2.03 -4.79
N THR A 60 2.02 -3.27 -4.78
CA THR A 60 1.47 -4.36 -5.62
C THR A 60 0.07 -4.79 -5.19
N HIS A 61 -0.35 -4.46 -3.96
CA HIS A 61 -1.71 -4.72 -3.49
C HIS A 61 -2.79 -3.92 -4.22
N PHE A 62 -2.42 -2.89 -4.97
CA PHE A 62 -3.32 -2.04 -5.75
C PHE A 62 -3.30 -2.39 -7.26
N GLU A 63 -2.62 -3.47 -7.63
CA GLU A 63 -2.49 -3.95 -9.00
C GLU A 63 -3.25 -5.28 -9.19
N GLY A 64 -3.66 -5.56 -10.43
CA GLY A 64 -4.30 -6.83 -10.80
C GLY A 64 -5.72 -6.67 -11.37
N PRO A 65 -6.34 -7.78 -11.80
CA PRO A 65 -7.67 -7.78 -12.39
C PRO A 65 -8.76 -7.56 -11.33
N ALA A 66 -9.86 -6.94 -11.75
CA ALA A 66 -11.07 -6.84 -10.93
C ALA A 66 -11.63 -8.23 -10.58
N THR A 67 -12.40 -8.29 -9.48
CA THR A 67 -13.23 -9.45 -9.13
C THR A 67 -14.69 -9.14 -9.43
N ASP A 68 -15.57 -10.13 -9.24
CA ASP A 68 -17.02 -9.94 -9.39
C ASP A 68 -17.57 -8.87 -8.43
N ASP A 69 -16.97 -8.74 -7.25
CA ASP A 69 -17.42 -7.85 -6.17
C ASP A 69 -16.61 -6.55 -6.05
N VAL A 70 -15.37 -6.51 -6.60
CA VAL A 70 -14.44 -5.40 -6.40
C VAL A 70 -13.81 -4.96 -7.73
N VAL A 71 -14.06 -3.71 -8.09
CA VAL A 71 -13.45 -3.07 -9.27
C VAL A 71 -11.98 -2.79 -9.00
N ALA A 72 -11.14 -3.03 -10.01
CA ALA A 72 -9.71 -2.72 -9.94
C ALA A 72 -9.47 -1.20 -9.77
N PRO A 73 -8.52 -0.79 -8.91
CA PRO A 73 -8.09 0.60 -8.83
C PRO A 73 -7.61 1.11 -10.20
N VAL A 74 -7.79 2.40 -10.44
CA VAL A 74 -7.25 3.04 -11.64
C VAL A 74 -5.72 2.98 -11.55
N PRO A 75 -5.02 2.40 -12.56
CA PRO A 75 -3.57 2.37 -12.57
C PRO A 75 -2.97 3.78 -12.51
N LEU A 76 -1.74 3.87 -12.02
CA LEU A 76 -1.02 5.14 -12.04
C LEU A 76 -0.87 5.66 -13.48
N GLY A 77 -1.30 6.89 -13.72
CA GLY A 77 -1.00 7.61 -14.95
C GLY A 77 0.46 8.05 -15.01
N ARG A 78 0.88 8.62 -16.15
CA ARG A 78 2.28 9.04 -16.39
C ARG A 78 2.90 9.85 -15.24
N LEU A 79 2.16 10.82 -14.70
CA LEU A 79 2.61 11.63 -13.56
C LEU A 79 2.80 10.79 -12.30
N GLY A 80 1.83 9.93 -11.97
CA GLY A 80 1.90 9.06 -10.80
C GLY A 80 3.07 8.09 -10.87
N THR A 81 3.31 7.48 -12.04
CA THR A 81 4.48 6.63 -12.28
C THR A 81 5.78 7.39 -12.06
N ARG A 82 5.93 8.60 -12.60
CA ARG A 82 7.12 9.43 -12.38
C ARG A 82 7.32 9.83 -10.93
N LEU A 83 6.24 10.16 -10.21
CA LEU A 83 6.33 10.44 -8.77
C LEU A 83 6.78 9.22 -7.97
N ALA A 84 6.29 8.02 -8.30
CA ALA A 84 6.70 6.78 -7.66
C ALA A 84 8.19 6.47 -7.91
N GLU A 85 8.69 6.66 -9.13
CA GLU A 85 10.11 6.51 -9.46
C GLU A 85 10.99 7.46 -8.64
N ILE A 86 10.58 8.73 -8.52
CA ILE A 86 11.34 9.74 -7.76
C ILE A 86 11.28 9.45 -6.26
N ALA A 87 10.14 8.99 -5.75
CA ALA A 87 10.00 8.59 -4.35
C ALA A 87 10.94 7.44 -3.98
N ALA A 88 11.19 6.52 -4.92
CA ALA A 88 12.12 5.40 -4.73
C ALA A 88 13.61 5.82 -4.74
N MET A 89 13.94 7.02 -5.22
CA MET A 89 15.32 7.54 -5.19
C MET A 89 15.73 7.97 -3.78
N ALA A 90 17.03 7.83 -3.50
CA ALA A 90 17.65 8.43 -2.32
C ALA A 90 17.39 9.95 -2.33
N PRO A 91 17.03 10.57 -1.19
CA PRO A 91 16.65 11.99 -1.14
C PRO A 91 17.64 12.93 -1.83
N GLU A 92 18.94 12.68 -1.72
CA GLU A 92 20.02 13.46 -2.33
C GLU A 92 20.12 13.34 -3.86
N GLN A 93 19.49 12.33 -4.45
CA GLN A 93 19.45 12.09 -5.91
C GLN A 93 18.15 12.61 -6.54
N ARG A 94 17.21 13.12 -5.74
CA ARG A 94 15.91 13.56 -6.25
C ARG A 94 16.05 14.88 -7.00
N PRO A 95 15.46 15.00 -8.20
CA PRO A 95 15.52 16.24 -8.98
C PRO A 95 14.89 17.43 -8.23
N LEU A 96 15.66 18.50 -8.03
CA LEU A 96 15.22 19.71 -7.32
C LEU A 96 14.15 20.50 -8.09
N ASP A 97 14.21 20.46 -9.42
CA ASP A 97 13.24 21.07 -10.33
C ASP A 97 11.84 20.50 -10.15
N LEU A 98 11.70 19.22 -9.80
CA LEU A 98 10.39 18.63 -9.49
C LEU A 98 9.80 19.16 -8.18
N TYR A 99 10.62 19.33 -7.13
CA TYR A 99 10.17 19.97 -5.89
C TYR A 99 9.76 21.43 -6.13
N ALA A 100 10.51 22.15 -6.98
CA ALA A 100 10.16 23.50 -7.39
C ALA A 100 8.81 23.54 -8.14
N ALA A 101 8.57 22.63 -9.09
CA ALA A 101 7.31 22.54 -9.82
C ALA A 101 6.11 22.19 -8.93
N LEU A 102 6.28 21.29 -7.94
CA LEU A 102 5.22 20.98 -6.97
C LEU A 102 4.90 22.17 -6.06
N ALA A 103 5.89 22.96 -5.66
CA ALA A 103 5.71 24.15 -4.83
C ALA A 103 4.95 25.28 -5.54
N GLU A 104 4.96 25.32 -6.87
CA GLU A 104 4.20 26.29 -7.66
C GLU A 104 2.72 25.92 -7.80
N VAL A 105 2.38 24.63 -7.87
CA VAL A 105 0.98 24.15 -7.99
C VAL A 105 0.21 24.19 -6.65
N ALA A 106 0.93 24.18 -5.52
CA ALA A 106 0.33 24.21 -4.18
C ALA A 106 -0.01 25.62 -3.66
N ARG A 107 0.10 26.67 -4.49
CA ARG A 107 -0.15 28.07 -4.12
C ARG A 107 -1.52 28.58 -4.56
#